data_AF-A0A7I0HRV9-F1
#
_entry.id   AF-A0A7I0HRV9-F1
#
_cell.length_a   1.000
_cell.length_b   1.000
_cell.length_c   1.000
_cell.angle_alpha   90.00
_cell.angle_beta   90.00
_cell.angle_gamma   90.00
#
_symmetry.space_group_name_H-M   'P 1'
#
loop_
_entity.id
_entity.type
_entity.pdbx_description
1 polymer ?
#
loop_
_entity_poly.entity_id
_entity_poly.type
_entity_poly.pdbx_seq_one_letter_code
_entity_poly.pdbx_strand_id
1 'polypeptide(L)'
;MAFLLLPKSVSYPWGTFTDNGDGTVLFVGNAGTFGGEVYPATNLIFAKCSSGQTWQSGSNRCSPEIPSELNFCNLNDDSCNDFTTTFVLNGTGNSQAYAYCDSLELGGRNNWRVPTKNELKLLIACTNDKTNLPLDGATGCGVTAFQHQNADLFPNAPNFCSFYWSASRRDISLAYYVNFCLGTTLFQGKGAVEAIRCVSNP
;
A
#
# COMPACT_ATOMS: atom_id res chain seq x y z
N MET A 1 -16.34 -3.46 29.53
CA MET A 1 -14.94 -3.01 29.66
C MET A 1 -14.39 -2.89 28.25
N ALA A 2 -14.29 -1.69 27.70
CA ALA A 2 -13.58 -1.48 26.45
C ALA A 2 -12.09 -1.45 26.79
N PHE A 3 -11.33 -2.46 26.37
CA PHE A 3 -9.88 -2.34 26.34
C PHE A 3 -9.57 -1.24 25.33
N LEU A 4 -9.17 -0.06 25.80
CA LEU A 4 -8.52 0.92 24.94
C LEU A 4 -7.22 0.28 24.45
N LEU A 5 -7.22 -0.20 23.21
CA LEU A 5 -6.00 -0.59 22.53
C LEU A 5 -5.14 0.67 22.44
N LEU A 6 -4.01 0.68 23.15
CA LEU A 6 -3.06 1.79 23.08
C LEU A 6 -2.62 1.98 21.61
N PRO A 7 -2.47 3.23 21.14
CA PRO A 7 -1.96 3.50 19.80
C PRO A 7 -0.60 2.81 19.65
N LYS A 8 -0.48 2.03 18.56
CA LYS A 8 0.73 1.26 18.27
C LYS A 8 1.55 2.03 17.26
N SER A 9 2.79 2.35 17.61
CA SER A 9 3.71 3.04 16.71
C SER A 9 4.94 2.19 16.41
N VAL A 10 5.42 2.29 15.17
CA VAL A 10 6.67 1.65 14.71
C VAL A 10 7.48 2.64 13.91
N SER A 11 8.76 2.77 14.24
CA SER A 11 9.70 3.70 13.60
C SER A 11 10.74 2.98 12.75
N TYR A 12 11.04 3.58 11.61
CA TYR A 12 12.12 3.24 10.69
C TYR A 12 12.98 4.49 10.44
N PRO A 13 14.17 4.38 9.83
CA PRO A 13 14.98 5.55 9.51
C PRO A 13 14.26 6.59 8.63
N TRP A 14 13.30 6.17 7.80
CA TRP A 14 12.54 7.04 6.91
C TRP A 14 11.30 7.68 7.54
N GLY A 15 10.87 7.22 8.73
CA GLY A 15 9.70 7.78 9.39
C GLY A 15 9.05 6.84 10.40
N THR A 16 8.02 7.35 11.05
CA THR A 16 7.23 6.64 12.06
C THR A 16 5.82 6.44 11.56
N PHE A 17 5.33 5.21 11.74
CA PHE A 17 3.93 4.86 11.55
C PHE A 17 3.23 4.77 12.88
N THR A 18 2.00 5.26 12.97
CA THR A 18 1.15 5.24 14.16
C THR A 18 -0.24 4.77 13.77
N ASP A 19 -0.69 3.69 14.41
CA ASP A 19 -2.07 3.24 14.32
C ASP A 19 -2.98 4.16 15.15
N ASN A 20 -3.95 4.78 14.47
CA ASN A 20 -4.87 5.74 15.09
C ASN A 20 -6.03 5.04 15.82
N GLY A 21 -6.21 3.73 15.65
CA GLY A 21 -7.30 2.98 16.28
C GLY A 21 -8.69 3.28 15.69
N ASP A 22 -8.74 3.90 14.50
CA ASP A 22 -9.96 4.27 13.76
C ASP A 22 -10.03 3.65 12.36
N GLY A 23 -9.17 2.67 12.11
CA GLY A 23 -8.99 2.05 10.79
C GLY A 23 -7.93 2.73 9.92
N THR A 24 -7.23 3.73 10.43
CA THR A 24 -6.15 4.42 9.72
C THR A 24 -4.79 4.28 10.40
N VAL A 25 -3.73 4.39 9.60
CA VAL A 25 -2.34 4.40 10.06
C VAL A 25 -1.66 5.65 9.52
N LEU A 26 -1.29 6.56 10.41
CA LEU A 26 -0.54 7.77 10.08
C LEU A 26 0.95 7.43 9.88
N PHE A 27 1.53 7.91 8.79
CA PHE A 27 2.96 7.98 8.57
C PHE A 27 3.41 9.44 8.73
N VAL A 28 4.47 9.67 9.53
CA VAL A 28 5.18 10.94 9.64
C VAL A 28 6.68 10.67 9.45
N GLY A 29 7.29 11.30 8.46
CA GLY A 29 8.71 11.10 8.16
C GLY A 29 9.25 12.05 7.11
N ASN A 30 10.55 11.99 6.86
CA ASN A 30 11.14 12.56 5.67
C ASN A 30 11.66 11.39 4.85
N ALA A 31 10.82 10.90 3.94
CA ALA A 31 11.18 9.74 3.15
C ALA A 31 12.30 10.05 2.12
N GLY A 32 12.77 11.29 2.01
CA GLY A 32 14.06 11.63 1.39
C GLY A 32 14.30 10.98 0.03
N THR A 33 15.50 10.44 -0.15
CA THR A 33 15.87 9.65 -1.34
C THR A 33 16.35 8.27 -0.90
N PHE A 34 15.65 7.22 -1.32
CA PHE A 34 16.05 5.84 -1.06
C PHE A 34 16.28 5.12 -2.37
N GLY A 35 17.47 4.53 -2.51
CA GLY A 35 17.80 3.78 -3.71
C GLY A 35 17.73 4.61 -5.01
N GLY A 36 18.02 5.92 -4.92
CA GLY A 36 17.97 6.83 -6.07
C GLY A 36 16.57 7.38 -6.40
N GLU A 37 15.52 6.94 -5.70
CA GLU A 37 14.14 7.40 -5.89
C GLU A 37 13.77 8.44 -4.83
N VAL A 38 13.01 9.48 -5.20
CA VAL A 38 12.54 10.53 -4.30
C VAL A 38 11.19 10.16 -3.71
N TYR A 39 11.06 10.31 -2.39
CA TYR A 39 9.82 10.07 -1.64
C TYR A 39 9.39 11.40 -1.00
N PRO A 40 8.64 12.23 -1.74
CA PRO A 40 8.39 13.62 -1.35
C PRO A 40 7.37 13.75 -0.21
N ALA A 41 6.58 12.70 0.04
CA ALA A 41 5.55 12.73 1.05
C ALA A 41 6.13 12.68 2.46
N THR A 42 5.80 13.68 3.26
CA THR A 42 6.23 13.74 4.67
C THR A 42 5.17 13.23 5.63
N ASN A 43 3.90 13.31 5.24
CA ASN A 43 2.77 12.85 6.01
C ASN A 43 1.81 12.12 5.08
N LEU A 44 1.46 10.89 5.43
CA LEU A 44 0.49 10.07 4.69
C LEU A 44 -0.42 9.37 5.68
N ILE A 45 -1.65 9.13 5.31
CA ILE A 45 -2.58 8.32 6.07
C ILE A 45 -2.92 7.10 5.22
N PHE A 46 -2.55 5.91 5.69
CA PHE A 46 -2.86 4.65 5.04
C PHE A 46 -4.13 4.04 5.62
N ALA A 47 -4.94 3.41 4.78
CA ALA A 47 -6.00 2.54 5.23
C ALA A 47 -5.38 1.32 5.92
N LYS A 48 -5.89 0.96 7.11
CA LYS A 48 -5.42 -0.22 7.85
C LYS A 48 -5.85 -1.52 7.18
N CYS A 49 -7.01 -1.52 6.54
CA CYS A 49 -7.53 -2.65 5.78
C CYS A 49 -7.31 -2.46 4.29
N SER A 50 -7.27 -3.59 3.57
CA SER A 50 -7.07 -3.64 2.13
C SER A 50 -8.39 -3.92 1.42
N SER A 51 -8.37 -3.92 0.09
CA SER A 51 -9.50 -4.24 -0.79
C SER A 51 -10.33 -5.42 -0.30
N GLY A 52 -11.66 -5.24 -0.26
CA GLY A 52 -12.62 -6.27 0.16
C GLY A 52 -12.65 -6.56 1.66
N GLN A 53 -11.80 -5.92 2.47
CA GLN A 53 -11.81 -6.06 3.92
C GLN A 53 -12.48 -4.87 4.61
N THR A 54 -13.10 -5.15 5.75
CA THR A 54 -13.75 -4.17 6.62
C THR A 54 -13.00 -4.08 7.95
N TRP A 55 -12.69 -2.86 8.37
CA TRP A 55 -12.10 -2.60 9.69
C TRP A 55 -13.08 -2.90 10.81
N GLN A 56 -12.62 -3.66 11.79
CA GLN A 56 -13.39 -4.08 12.96
C GLN A 56 -12.94 -3.28 14.17
N SER A 57 -13.76 -2.31 14.60
CA SER A 57 -13.41 -1.38 15.68
C SER A 57 -13.11 -2.07 17.01
N GLY A 58 -13.83 -3.15 17.34
CA GLY A 58 -13.66 -3.87 18.60
C GLY A 58 -12.33 -4.62 18.74
N SER A 59 -11.68 -4.98 17.62
CA SER A 59 -10.41 -5.72 17.62
C SER A 59 -9.26 -4.96 16.98
N ASN A 60 -9.54 -3.85 16.31
CA ASN A 60 -8.61 -3.14 15.44
C ASN A 60 -7.96 -4.08 14.40
N ARG A 61 -8.76 -4.97 13.80
CA ARG A 61 -8.33 -5.91 12.75
C ARG A 61 -9.19 -5.76 11.49
N CYS A 62 -8.80 -6.47 10.45
CA CYS A 62 -9.50 -6.50 9.16
C CYS A 62 -10.20 -7.84 8.97
N SER A 63 -11.42 -7.82 8.46
CA SER A 63 -12.21 -9.02 8.14
C SER A 63 -12.90 -8.86 6.79
N PRO A 64 -12.90 -9.87 5.89
CA PRO A 64 -12.19 -11.15 6.01
C PRO A 64 -10.66 -10.97 6.09
N GLU A 65 -9.93 -12.00 6.50
CA GLU A 65 -8.47 -11.92 6.72
C GLU A 65 -7.66 -11.75 5.43
N ILE A 66 -8.24 -12.16 4.29
CA ILE A 66 -7.62 -12.10 2.97
C ILE A 66 -8.31 -10.98 2.16
N PRO A 67 -7.55 -10.04 1.57
CA PRO A 67 -8.11 -9.03 0.70
C PRO A 67 -8.61 -9.61 -0.63
N SER A 68 -9.60 -8.96 -1.22
CA SER A 68 -9.99 -9.20 -2.61
C SER A 68 -8.95 -8.60 -3.55
N GLU A 69 -8.69 -9.26 -4.66
CA GLU A 69 -7.83 -8.73 -5.72
C GLU A 69 -8.67 -7.95 -6.73
N LEU A 70 -8.16 -6.81 -7.17
CA LEU A 70 -8.83 -5.87 -8.06
C LEU A 70 -7.91 -5.56 -9.24
N ASN A 71 -8.47 -5.40 -10.43
CA ASN A 71 -7.65 -5.03 -11.56
C ASN A 71 -7.13 -3.59 -11.47
N PHE A 72 -5.95 -3.36 -12.04
CA PHE A 72 -5.46 -1.99 -12.23
C PHE A 72 -6.28 -1.29 -13.32
N CYS A 73 -6.54 -1.98 -14.44
CA CYS A 73 -7.32 -1.53 -15.58
C CYS A 73 -8.07 -2.70 -16.20
N ASN A 74 -9.21 -2.46 -16.88
CA ASN A 74 -9.92 -3.54 -17.58
C ASN A 74 -9.13 -4.12 -18.77
N LEU A 75 -8.18 -3.38 -19.33
CA LEU A 75 -7.35 -3.79 -20.46
C LEU A 75 -5.87 -3.52 -20.16
N ASN A 76 -4.97 -4.19 -20.87
CA ASN A 76 -3.53 -3.90 -20.79
C ASN A 76 -3.15 -2.64 -21.58
N ASP A 77 -3.76 -1.50 -21.24
CA ASP A 77 -3.57 -0.20 -21.88
C ASP A 77 -3.57 0.98 -20.89
N ASP A 78 -3.44 2.21 -21.40
CA ASP A 78 -3.43 3.45 -20.62
C ASP A 78 -4.82 4.09 -20.42
N SER A 79 -5.92 3.40 -20.77
CA SER A 79 -7.25 4.01 -20.76
C SER A 79 -7.72 4.48 -19.37
N CYS A 80 -7.17 3.91 -18.30
CA CYS A 80 -7.56 4.21 -16.92
C CYS A 80 -6.55 5.02 -16.10
N ASN A 81 -5.46 5.47 -16.72
CA ASN A 81 -4.45 6.27 -16.04
C ASN A 81 -4.06 7.48 -16.88
N ASP A 82 -3.52 8.49 -16.22
CA ASP A 82 -2.83 9.55 -16.92
C ASP A 82 -1.58 8.97 -17.58
N PHE A 83 -1.43 9.16 -18.88
CA PHE A 83 -0.26 8.72 -19.65
C PHE A 83 0.48 9.87 -20.33
N THR A 84 0.09 11.11 -20.03
CA THR A 84 0.66 12.31 -20.67
C THR A 84 1.34 13.24 -19.67
N THR A 85 0.86 13.32 -18.42
CA THR A 85 1.42 14.26 -17.44
C THR A 85 1.98 13.57 -16.20
N THR A 86 1.16 12.83 -15.46
CA THR A 86 1.54 12.30 -14.14
C THR A 86 1.94 10.83 -14.15
N PHE A 87 1.55 10.06 -15.18
CA PHE A 87 1.83 8.62 -15.26
C PHE A 87 1.25 7.82 -14.08
N VAL A 88 0.11 8.25 -13.53
CA VAL A 88 -0.58 7.56 -12.43
C VAL A 88 -2.03 7.23 -12.74
N LEU A 89 -2.52 6.18 -12.09
CA LEU A 89 -3.95 5.85 -12.03
C LEU A 89 -4.72 7.04 -11.46
N ASN A 90 -5.68 7.55 -12.23
CA ASN A 90 -6.33 8.84 -11.97
C ASN A 90 -7.86 8.79 -12.08
N GLY A 91 -8.43 7.61 -12.29
CA GLY A 91 -9.89 7.42 -12.34
C GLY A 91 -10.53 7.66 -13.70
N THR A 92 -9.75 7.90 -14.76
CA THR A 92 -10.29 7.78 -16.11
C THR A 92 -10.61 6.31 -16.42
N GLY A 93 -11.41 6.05 -17.46
CA GLY A 93 -11.68 4.70 -17.92
C GLY A 93 -12.30 3.79 -16.87
N ASN A 94 -11.97 2.49 -16.92
CA ASN A 94 -12.47 1.49 -15.97
C ASN A 94 -11.31 0.86 -15.19
N SER A 95 -11.30 1.09 -13.88
CA SER A 95 -10.34 0.53 -12.93
C SER A 95 -11.05 0.17 -11.63
N GLN A 96 -11.04 -1.10 -11.24
CA GLN A 96 -11.57 -1.51 -9.94
C GLN A 96 -10.70 -1.00 -8.79
N ALA A 97 -9.37 -0.96 -8.99
CA ALA A 97 -8.43 -0.42 -8.03
C ALA A 97 -8.71 1.04 -7.68
N TYR A 98 -8.93 1.89 -8.70
CA TYR A 98 -9.29 3.29 -8.49
C TYR A 98 -10.64 3.39 -7.77
N ALA A 99 -11.66 2.73 -8.32
CA ALA A 99 -13.03 2.82 -7.81
C ALA A 99 -13.13 2.39 -6.34
N TYR A 100 -12.39 1.36 -5.93
CA TYR A 100 -12.35 0.93 -4.54
C TYR A 100 -11.84 2.04 -3.62
N CYS A 101 -10.70 2.65 -3.93
CA CYS A 101 -10.18 3.72 -3.08
C CYS A 101 -11.04 4.98 -3.14
N ASP A 102 -11.50 5.40 -4.32
CA ASP A 102 -12.32 6.61 -4.49
C ASP A 102 -13.64 6.54 -3.70
N SER A 103 -14.22 5.33 -3.59
CA SER A 103 -15.46 5.08 -2.82
C SER A 103 -15.26 4.83 -1.32
N LEU A 104 -14.02 4.72 -0.84
CA LEU A 104 -13.74 4.32 0.54
C LEU A 104 -14.13 5.44 1.51
N GLU A 105 -14.89 5.09 2.55
CA GLU A 105 -15.16 5.97 3.70
C GLU A 105 -14.60 5.31 4.96
N LEU A 106 -13.54 5.89 5.53
CA LEU A 106 -12.82 5.29 6.66
C LEU A 106 -12.10 6.37 7.49
N GLY A 107 -12.10 6.23 8.82
CA GLY A 107 -11.43 7.19 9.72
C GLY A 107 -11.94 8.63 9.60
N GLY A 108 -13.19 8.82 9.16
CA GLY A 108 -13.75 10.16 8.89
C GLY A 108 -13.28 10.80 7.58
N ARG A 109 -12.76 10.00 6.63
CA ARG A 109 -12.12 10.48 5.40
C ARG A 109 -12.72 9.81 4.17
N ASN A 110 -12.80 10.55 3.08
CA ASN A 110 -13.36 10.13 1.78
C ASN A 110 -12.48 10.52 0.58
N ASN A 111 -11.26 11.01 0.83
CA ASN A 111 -10.30 11.44 -0.20
C ASN A 111 -9.19 10.39 -0.36
N TRP A 112 -9.58 9.12 -0.41
CA TRP A 112 -8.67 7.99 -0.53
C TRP A 112 -8.28 7.78 -2.00
N ARG A 113 -7.03 7.39 -2.22
CA ARG A 113 -6.49 7.08 -3.54
C ARG A 113 -5.57 5.87 -3.49
N VAL A 114 -5.30 5.30 -4.65
CA VAL A 114 -4.25 4.29 -4.78
C VAL A 114 -2.88 4.98 -4.54
N PRO A 115 -1.99 4.42 -3.71
CA PRO A 115 -0.67 4.98 -3.45
C PRO A 115 0.23 4.85 -4.68
N THR A 116 1.11 5.82 -4.90
CA THR A 116 2.22 5.64 -5.86
C THR A 116 3.15 4.51 -5.42
N LYS A 117 4.00 4.00 -6.32
CA LYS A 117 4.94 2.92 -5.97
C LYS A 117 5.82 3.32 -4.79
N ASN A 118 6.29 4.56 -4.76
CA ASN A 118 7.19 5.06 -3.71
C ASN A 118 6.45 5.14 -2.36
N GLU A 119 5.21 5.61 -2.33
CA GLU A 119 4.42 5.63 -1.09
C GLU A 119 4.12 4.23 -0.56
N LEU A 120 3.76 3.30 -1.45
CA LEU A 120 3.45 1.91 -1.07
C LEU A 120 4.70 1.17 -0.58
N LYS A 121 5.87 1.45 -1.16
CA LYS A 121 7.16 0.89 -0.73
C LYS A 121 7.54 1.28 0.70
N LEU A 122 7.08 2.43 1.21
CA LEU A 122 7.33 2.82 2.61
C LEU A 122 6.80 1.79 3.63
N LEU A 123 5.85 0.94 3.20
CA LEU A 123 5.27 -0.10 4.04
C LEU A 123 6.12 -1.37 4.12
N ILE A 124 7.18 -1.48 3.32
CA ILE A 124 8.13 -2.59 3.38
C ILE A 124 8.91 -2.49 4.70
N ALA A 125 8.90 -3.59 5.43
CA ALA A 125 9.48 -3.75 6.76
C ALA A 125 10.35 -5.00 6.80
N CYS A 126 11.63 -4.86 6.44
CA CYS A 126 12.57 -5.97 6.53
C CYS A 126 12.94 -6.25 7.98
N THR A 127 12.53 -7.42 8.48
CA THR A 127 12.83 -7.83 9.86
C THR A 127 14.32 -8.06 10.09
N ASN A 128 15.06 -8.47 9.06
CA ASN A 128 16.51 -8.68 9.06
C ASN A 128 17.33 -7.42 8.73
N ASP A 129 16.72 -6.39 8.16
CA ASP A 129 17.36 -5.10 7.85
C ASP A 129 16.34 -3.96 7.89
N LYS A 130 15.96 -3.54 9.10
CA LYS A 130 14.98 -2.47 9.32
C LYS A 130 15.46 -1.09 8.87
N THR A 131 16.68 -0.99 8.33
CA THR A 131 17.31 0.27 7.96
C THR A 131 17.27 0.58 6.48
N ASN A 132 16.80 -0.37 5.67
CA ASN A 132 16.91 -0.30 4.22
C ASN A 132 15.54 -0.36 3.53
N LEU A 133 15.42 0.41 2.44
CA LEU A 133 14.32 0.33 1.49
C LEU A 133 14.89 -0.16 0.14
N PRO A 134 14.47 -1.35 -0.34
CA PRO A 134 15.05 -1.96 -1.54
C PRO A 134 14.83 -1.16 -2.82
N LEU A 135 15.77 -1.29 -3.76
CA LEU A 135 15.65 -0.79 -5.14
C LEU A 135 14.51 -1.49 -5.88
N ASP A 136 13.97 -0.83 -6.92
CA ASP A 136 13.03 -1.47 -7.83
C ASP A 136 13.69 -2.66 -8.55
N GLY A 137 12.96 -3.77 -8.69
CA GLY A 137 13.49 -5.02 -9.25
C GLY A 137 14.53 -5.74 -8.37
N ALA A 138 15.01 -5.13 -7.28
CA ALA A 138 15.85 -5.80 -6.30
C ALA A 138 14.98 -6.59 -5.32
N THR A 139 15.42 -7.79 -4.98
CA THR A 139 14.86 -8.50 -3.83
C THR A 139 15.38 -7.85 -2.56
N GLY A 140 14.47 -7.47 -1.67
CA GLY A 140 14.86 -6.93 -0.39
C GLY A 140 13.83 -7.20 0.67
N CYS A 141 13.76 -8.48 1.07
CA CYS A 141 13.86 -8.99 2.43
C CYS A 141 14.08 -10.54 2.42
N GLY A 142 14.92 -11.08 1.51
CA GLY A 142 15.30 -12.50 1.42
C GLY A 142 14.16 -13.49 1.07
N VAL A 143 14.47 -14.78 0.85
CA VAL A 143 13.44 -15.85 0.67
C VAL A 143 13.00 -16.50 1.99
N THR A 144 13.68 -16.15 3.10
CA THR A 144 13.51 -16.81 4.41
C THR A 144 12.61 -16.04 5.38
N ALA A 145 12.21 -14.81 5.06
CA ALA A 145 11.24 -14.06 5.84
C ALA A 145 9.93 -14.00 5.05
N PHE A 146 8.84 -14.49 5.64
CA PHE A 146 7.56 -14.67 4.94
C PHE A 146 6.64 -13.44 5.01
N GLN A 147 7.02 -12.40 5.76
CA GLN A 147 6.19 -11.20 5.94
C GLN A 147 7.06 -9.94 5.97
N HIS A 148 6.88 -9.09 4.96
CA HIS A 148 7.59 -7.81 4.84
C HIS A 148 6.66 -6.62 4.95
N GLN A 149 5.39 -6.84 5.27
CA GLN A 149 4.53 -5.77 5.74
C GLN A 149 4.53 -5.81 7.27
N ASN A 150 4.50 -4.65 7.90
CA ASN A 150 4.43 -4.58 9.34
C ASN A 150 3.08 -5.10 9.86
N ALA A 151 3.01 -6.40 10.20
CA ALA A 151 1.80 -7.08 10.65
C ALA A 151 1.17 -6.48 11.92
N ASP A 152 1.96 -5.73 12.68
CA ASP A 152 1.49 -5.00 13.86
C ASP A 152 0.57 -3.82 13.50
N LEU A 153 0.81 -3.20 12.36
CA LEU A 153 0.08 -2.03 11.87
C LEU A 153 -0.92 -2.41 10.77
N PHE A 154 -0.54 -3.36 9.93
CA PHE A 154 -1.27 -3.78 8.75
C PHE A 154 -1.56 -5.28 8.87
N PRO A 155 -2.69 -5.64 9.52
CA PRO A 155 -2.98 -7.02 9.81
C PRO A 155 -3.32 -7.77 8.52
N ASN A 156 -2.63 -8.88 8.29
CA ASN A 156 -2.91 -9.85 7.24
C ASN A 156 -3.10 -11.25 7.87
N ALA A 157 -3.67 -12.18 7.12
CA ALA A 157 -3.74 -13.57 7.55
C ALA A 157 -2.32 -14.14 7.83
N PRO A 158 -2.17 -15.07 8.80
CA PRO A 158 -0.89 -15.74 9.04
C PRO A 158 -0.33 -16.38 7.75
N ASN A 159 0.96 -16.18 7.47
CA ASN A 159 1.64 -16.64 6.25
C ASN A 159 1.08 -16.09 4.93
N PHE A 160 0.16 -15.12 4.97
CA PHE A 160 -0.27 -14.40 3.79
C PHE A 160 0.75 -13.31 3.47
N CYS A 161 1.34 -13.45 2.30
CA CYS A 161 2.08 -12.41 1.64
C CYS A 161 1.40 -12.18 0.28
N SER A 162 1.31 -10.93 -0.17
CA SER A 162 0.50 -10.57 -1.33
C SER A 162 1.17 -9.45 -2.11
N PHE A 163 0.69 -9.27 -3.33
CA PHE A 163 1.11 -8.21 -4.21
C PHE A 163 0.05 -7.11 -4.19
N TYR A 164 0.52 -5.87 -4.19
CA TYR A 164 -0.35 -4.71 -4.09
C TYR A 164 -0.10 -3.77 -5.24
N TRP A 165 -1.15 -3.46 -6.00
CA TRP A 165 -1.02 -2.44 -7.04
C TRP A 165 -0.63 -1.10 -6.43
N SER A 166 0.29 -0.43 -7.09
CA SER A 166 0.48 1.01 -6.95
C SER A 166 -0.27 1.74 -8.05
N ALA A 167 -0.44 3.05 -7.92
CA ALA A 167 -0.96 3.91 -8.96
C ALA A 167 0.05 4.13 -10.10
N SER A 168 1.33 3.79 -9.90
CA SER A 168 2.40 4.15 -10.82
C SER A 168 2.41 3.29 -12.08
N ARG A 169 2.35 3.95 -13.23
CA ARG A 169 2.53 3.34 -14.55
C ARG A 169 4.00 2.95 -14.78
N ARG A 170 4.23 1.81 -15.43
CA ARG A 170 5.53 1.45 -16.01
C ARG A 170 5.55 1.92 -17.47
N ASP A 171 4.62 1.40 -18.26
CA ASP A 171 4.43 1.76 -19.67
C ASP A 171 2.94 1.59 -20.06
N ILE A 172 2.66 1.53 -21.36
CA ILE A 172 1.29 1.46 -21.88
C ILE A 172 0.53 0.24 -21.37
N SER A 173 1.17 -0.93 -21.26
CA SER A 173 0.51 -2.18 -20.90
C SER A 173 0.82 -2.64 -19.48
N LEU A 174 1.85 -2.07 -18.85
CA LEU A 174 2.37 -2.50 -17.55
C LEU A 174 2.22 -1.42 -16.46
N ALA A 175 1.85 -1.84 -15.26
CA ALA A 175 1.86 -1.01 -14.05
C ALA A 175 2.77 -1.62 -12.97
N TYR A 176 3.18 -0.82 -11.99
CA TYR A 176 3.99 -1.29 -10.86
C TYR A 176 3.13 -1.81 -9.71
N TYR A 177 3.57 -2.90 -9.10
CA TYR A 177 3.04 -3.42 -7.85
C TYR A 177 4.19 -3.66 -6.84
N VAL A 178 3.84 -3.68 -5.56
CA VAL A 178 4.77 -4.04 -4.48
C VAL A 178 4.47 -5.46 -4.02
N ASN A 179 5.50 -6.30 -4.03
CA ASN A 179 5.47 -7.68 -3.57
C ASN A 179 5.94 -7.74 -2.11
N PHE A 180 4.99 -7.93 -1.19
CA PHE A 180 5.30 -8.07 0.24
C PHE A 180 5.74 -9.48 0.65
N CYS A 181 5.82 -10.44 -0.28
CA CYS A 181 6.46 -11.75 -0.07
C CYS A 181 7.98 -11.70 -0.17
N LEU A 182 8.53 -10.76 -0.96
CA LEU A 182 9.98 -10.67 -1.20
C LEU A 182 10.55 -9.26 -0.94
N GLY A 183 9.69 -8.30 -0.56
CA GLY A 183 10.08 -6.91 -0.33
C GLY A 183 10.61 -6.28 -1.61
N THR A 184 9.92 -6.50 -2.73
CA THR A 184 10.37 -6.03 -4.04
C THR A 184 9.29 -5.26 -4.76
N THR A 185 9.68 -4.40 -5.68
CA THR A 185 8.76 -3.67 -6.58
C THR A 185 8.95 -4.21 -7.98
N LEU A 186 7.88 -4.73 -8.55
CA LEU A 186 7.84 -5.37 -9.86
C LEU A 186 6.71 -4.76 -10.69
N PHE A 187 6.50 -5.29 -11.89
CA PHE A 187 5.46 -4.83 -12.78
C PHE A 187 4.81 -6.01 -13.51
N GLN A 188 3.56 -5.83 -13.93
CA GLN A 188 2.84 -6.79 -14.76
C GLN A 188 1.72 -6.10 -15.55
N GLY A 189 1.02 -6.88 -16.37
CA GLY A 189 -0.10 -6.42 -17.18
C GLY A 189 -1.18 -5.75 -16.34
N LYS A 190 -1.65 -4.58 -16.76
CA LYS A 190 -2.68 -3.80 -16.06
C LYS A 190 -4.04 -4.50 -15.93
N GLY A 191 -4.32 -5.48 -16.80
CA GLY A 191 -5.48 -6.36 -16.73
C GLY A 191 -5.41 -7.42 -15.65
N ALA A 192 -4.25 -7.61 -15.01
CA ALA A 192 -4.12 -8.50 -13.86
C ALA A 192 -4.76 -7.91 -12.60
N VAL A 193 -5.09 -8.77 -11.66
CA VAL A 193 -5.71 -8.41 -10.37
C VAL A 193 -4.67 -8.48 -9.27
N GLU A 194 -4.68 -7.50 -8.36
CA GLU A 194 -3.87 -7.52 -7.13
C GLU A 194 -4.59 -6.81 -6.00
N ALA A 195 -4.12 -6.98 -4.76
CA ALA A 195 -4.70 -6.29 -3.61
C ALA A 195 -4.46 -4.78 -3.68
N ILE A 196 -5.32 -4.01 -3.01
CA ILE A 196 -5.22 -2.55 -2.91
C ILE A 196 -5.17 -2.14 -1.45
N ARG A 197 -4.26 -1.22 -1.14
CA ARG A 197 -4.26 -0.50 0.13
C ARG A 197 -4.26 0.99 -0.17
N CYS A 198 -5.33 1.67 0.20
CA CYS A 198 -5.48 3.07 -0.10
C CYS A 198 -4.60 3.93 0.80
N VAL A 199 -4.22 5.09 0.28
CA VAL A 199 -3.54 6.15 1.00
C VAL A 199 -4.29 7.45 0.80
N SER A 200 -4.04 8.41 1.67
CA SER A 200 -4.52 9.76 1.52
C SER A 200 -3.55 10.76 2.15
N ASN A 201 -3.64 12.00 1.70
CA ASN A 201 -2.89 13.12 2.27
C ASN A 201 -3.65 13.63 3.50
N PRO A 202 -2.98 14.03 4.59
CA PRO A 202 -3.58 14.43 5.87
C PRO A 202 -4.87 15.24 5.74
#